data_AF-A0A521I9A4-F1
#
_entry.id   AF-A0A521I9A4-F1
#
_cell.length_a   1.000
_cell.length_b   1.000
_cell.length_c   1.000
_cell.angle_alpha   90.00
_cell.angle_beta   90.00
_cell.angle_gamma   90.00
#
_symmetry.space_group_name_H-M   'P 1'
#
loop_
_entity.id
_entity.type
_entity.pdbx_description
1 polymer ?
#
loop_
_entity_poly.entity_id
_entity_poly.type
_entity_poly.pdbx_seq_one_letter_code
_entity_poly.pdbx_strand_id
1 'polypeptide(L)'
;MNNVPAWLARGALVEFAFCVGQIEDIAISPERIMVLVKSPKGIWRNHPAEWLEYKEGAIKPTTQERAERDIALYRAYILKMLDDMDALSHSWSKDISSENGVPLISATV
;
A
#
# COMPACT_ATOMS: atom_id res chain seq x y z
N MET A 1 -3.92 22.64 -25.42
CA MET A 1 -3.06 21.46 -25.60
C MET A 1 -2.45 21.15 -24.26
N ASN A 2 -2.61 19.93 -23.77
CA ASN A 2 -1.98 19.50 -22.53
C ASN A 2 -0.46 19.41 -22.74
N ASN A 3 0.29 20.28 -22.06
CA ASN A 3 1.75 20.18 -22.01
C ASN A 3 2.12 19.05 -21.04
N VAL A 4 2.28 17.85 -21.59
CA VAL A 4 2.73 16.67 -20.83
C VAL A 4 4.21 16.86 -20.51
N PRO A 5 4.62 16.89 -19.23
CA PRO A 5 6.03 17.01 -18.89
C PRO A 5 6.82 15.78 -19.36
N ALA A 6 8.06 15.98 -19.84
CA ALA A 6 8.90 14.90 -20.33
C ALA A 6 9.22 13.82 -19.27
N TRP A 7 9.19 14.19 -17.98
CA TRP A 7 9.40 13.27 -16.87
C TRP A 7 8.18 12.37 -16.58
N LEU A 8 6.99 12.75 -17.05
CA LEU A 8 5.75 12.04 -16.79
C LEU A 8 5.65 10.82 -17.72
N ALA A 9 6.34 9.74 -17.35
CA ALA A 9 6.45 8.51 -18.13
C ALA A 9 6.23 7.27 -17.26
N ARG A 10 5.87 6.15 -17.89
CA ARG A 10 5.80 4.84 -17.22
C ARG A 10 7.14 4.51 -16.56
N GLY A 11 7.09 4.01 -15.33
CA GLY A 11 8.25 3.68 -14.51
C GLY A 11 8.77 4.85 -13.68
N ALA A 12 8.34 6.09 -13.94
CA ALA A 12 8.75 7.24 -13.16
C ALA A 12 8.28 7.11 -11.71
N LEU A 13 9.17 7.48 -10.78
CA LEU A 13 8.85 7.60 -9.38
C LEU A 13 8.23 8.97 -9.13
N VAL A 14 7.09 8.97 -8.46
CA VAL A 14 6.34 10.19 -8.17
C VAL A 14 5.98 10.28 -6.70
N GLU A 15 5.90 11.51 -6.21
CA GLU A 15 5.19 11.84 -4.99
C GLU A 15 3.84 12.45 -5.33
N PHE A 16 2.83 12.10 -4.54
CA PHE A 16 1.48 12.63 -4.66
C PHE A 16 0.81 12.59 -3.28
N ALA A 17 0.08 13.66 -2.94
CA ALA A 17 -0.51 13.87 -1.61
C ALA A 17 0.51 13.65 -0.46
N PHE A 18 0.51 12.47 0.16
CA PHE A 18 1.37 12.09 1.29
C PHE A 18 2.11 10.77 1.07
N CYS A 19 2.25 10.32 -0.18
CA CYS A 19 2.86 9.03 -0.49
C CYS A 19 3.72 9.13 -1.75
N VAL A 20 4.55 8.11 -1.94
CA VAL A 20 5.27 7.86 -3.18
C VAL A 20 4.62 6.73 -3.97
N GLY A 21 4.87 6.69 -5.26
CA GLY A 21 4.49 5.57 -6.11
C GLY A 21 5.29 5.54 -7.40
N GLN A 22 5.01 4.52 -8.19
CA GLN A 22 5.52 4.37 -9.54
C GLN A 22 4.38 4.46 -10.53
N ILE A 23 4.59 5.20 -11.61
CA ILE A 23 3.63 5.27 -12.72
C ILE A 23 3.64 3.92 -13.46
N GLU A 24 2.51 3.22 -13.47
CA GLU A 24 2.31 1.99 -14.25
C GLU A 24 1.81 2.27 -15.66
N ASP A 25 0.97 3.30 -15.83
CA ASP A 25 0.39 3.67 -17.13
C ASP A 25 -0.05 5.14 -17.17
N ILE A 26 -0.25 5.67 -18.38
CA ILE A 26 -0.65 7.06 -18.62
C ILE A 26 -1.69 7.11 -19.74
N ALA A 27 -2.83 7.74 -19.47
CA ALA A 27 -3.86 8.01 -20.46
C ALA A 27 -3.97 9.52 -20.70
N ILE A 28 -3.87 9.93 -21.96
CA ILE A 28 -3.84 11.35 -22.36
C ILE A 28 -5.03 11.64 -23.28
N SER A 29 -5.74 12.72 -22.99
CA SER A 29 -6.78 13.31 -23.83
C SER A 29 -6.52 14.81 -24.01
N PRO A 30 -7.21 15.49 -24.93
CA PRO A 30 -7.09 16.95 -25.06
C PRO A 30 -7.44 17.72 -23.78
N GLU A 31 -8.32 17.17 -22.94
CA GLU A 31 -8.87 17.83 -21.74
C GLU A 31 -8.14 17.44 -20.46
N ARG A 32 -7.60 16.22 -20.38
CA ARG A 32 -7.00 15.68 -19.14
C ARG A 32 -5.88 14.68 -19.40
N ILE A 33 -5.00 14.57 -18.41
CA ILE A 33 -4.00 13.51 -18.30
C ILE A 33 -4.32 12.70 -17.05
N MET A 34 -4.41 11.39 -17.18
CA MET A 34 -4.60 10.45 -16.08
C MET A 34 -3.34 9.58 -15.96
N VAL A 35 -2.90 9.32 -14.73
CA VAL A 35 -1.76 8.45 -14.44
C VAL A 35 -2.19 7.33 -13.51
N LEU A 36 -1.88 6.09 -13.88
CA LEU A 36 -2.08 4.93 -13.02
C LEU A 36 -0.87 4.79 -12.12
N VAL A 37 -1.06 4.88 -10.81
CA VAL A 37 0.04 4.87 -9.84
C VAL A 37 -0.09 3.70 -8.88
N LYS A 38 0.99 2.93 -8.75
CA LYS A 38 1.14 1.89 -7.72
C LYS A 38 2.00 2.42 -6.58
N SER A 39 1.51 2.29 -5.34
CA SER A 39 2.18 2.83 -4.16
C SER A 39 2.33 1.80 -3.04
N PRO A 40 3.32 1.95 -2.13
CA PRO A 40 3.43 1.13 -0.93
C PRO A 40 2.19 1.22 -0.03
N LYS A 41 1.58 2.41 0.03
CA LYS A 41 0.29 2.62 0.73
C LYS A 41 -0.84 1.79 0.15
N GLY A 42 -0.91 1.68 -1.18
CA GLY A 42 -1.87 0.82 -1.87
C GLY A 42 -1.69 -0.64 -1.45
N ILE A 43 -0.45 -1.14 -1.47
CA ILE A 43 -0.11 -2.50 -1.02
C ILE A 43 -0.57 -2.74 0.42
N TRP A 44 -0.23 -1.84 1.34
CA TRP A 44 -0.63 -1.93 2.75
C TRP A 44 -2.15 -2.01 2.94
N ARG A 45 -2.92 -1.28 2.12
CA ARG A 45 -4.39 -1.29 2.15
C ARG A 45 -5.03 -2.43 1.35
N ASN A 46 -4.22 -3.31 0.73
CA ASN A 46 -4.69 -4.26 -0.27
C ASN A 46 -5.54 -3.59 -1.37
N HIS A 47 -5.11 -2.40 -1.80
CA HIS A 47 -5.80 -1.57 -2.78
C HIS A 47 -5.05 -1.65 -4.12
N PRO A 48 -5.77 -1.78 -5.25
CA PRO A 48 -5.14 -1.77 -6.58
C PRO A 48 -4.45 -0.43 -6.87
N ALA A 49 -3.66 -0.40 -7.94
CA ALA A 49 -3.14 0.84 -8.50
C ALA A 49 -4.29 1.80 -8.82
N GLU A 50 -4.06 3.10 -8.60
CA GLU A 50 -5.11 4.12 -8.66
C GLU A 50 -4.88 5.06 -9.85
N TRP A 51 -5.95 5.36 -10.58
CA TRP A 51 -5.93 6.40 -11.62
C TRP A 51 -6.07 7.78 -10.97
N LEU A 52 -5.03 8.58 -11.08
CA LEU A 52 -4.97 9.94 -10.57
C LEU A 52 -4.98 10.92 -11.74
N GLU A 53 -5.76 11.99 -11.62
CA GLU A 53 -5.68 13.10 -12.57
C GLU A 53 -4.37 13.86 -12.34
N TYR A 54 -3.55 13.98 -13.38
CA TYR A 54 -2.35 14.80 -13.30
C TYR A 54 -2.74 16.27 -13.28
N LYS A 55 -2.47 16.91 -12.14
CA LYS A 55 -2.49 18.36 -11.99
C LYS A 55 -1.09 18.82 -11.67
N GLU A 56 -0.66 19.89 -12.32
CA GLU A 56 0.66 20.46 -12.09
C GLU A 56 0.86 20.76 -10.60
N GLY A 57 1.96 20.25 -10.05
CA GLY A 57 2.29 20.38 -8.63
C GLY A 57 1.60 19.39 -7.68
N ALA A 58 0.54 18.69 -8.09
CA ALA A 58 -0.11 17.65 -7.28
C ALA A 58 0.59 16.29 -7.39
N ILE A 59 1.15 16.00 -8.57
CA ILE A 59 2.01 14.85 -8.84
C ILE A 59 3.35 15.39 -9.31
N LYS A 60 4.43 14.98 -8.65
CA LYS A 60 5.78 15.48 -8.90
C LYS A 60 6.76 14.31 -8.96
N PRO A 61 7.89 14.44 -9.69
CA PRO A 61 8.98 13.48 -9.58
C PRO A 61 9.44 13.35 -8.13
N THR A 62 9.81 12.14 -7.72
CA THR A 62 10.49 11.91 -6.45
C THR A 62 11.78 11.14 -6.66
N THR A 63 12.61 11.05 -5.63
CA THR A 63 13.90 10.33 -5.70
C THR A 63 13.74 8.87 -5.29
N GLN A 64 14.70 8.04 -5.70
CA GLN A 64 14.74 6.64 -5.30
C GLN A 64 14.86 6.49 -3.77
N GLU A 65 15.68 7.31 -3.12
CA GLU A 65 15.90 7.25 -1.67
C GLU A 65 14.61 7.57 -0.91
N ARG A 66 13.80 8.50 -1.43
CA ARG A 66 12.49 8.82 -0.85
C ARG A 66 11.51 7.65 -1.04
N ALA A 67 11.51 7.03 -2.22
CA ALA A 67 10.70 5.86 -2.49
C ALA A 67 11.04 4.68 -1.56
N GLU A 68 12.33 4.39 -1.40
CA GLU A 68 12.84 3.34 -0.50
C GLU A 68 12.48 3.60 0.96
N ARG A 69 12.56 4.86 1.41
CA ARG A 69 12.14 5.25 2.76
C ARG A 69 10.65 4.99 3.01
N ASP A 70 9.79 5.33 2.06
CA ASP A 70 8.35 5.09 2.19
C ASP A 70 8.05 3.58 2.16
N ILE A 71 8.72 2.81 1.29
CA ILE A 71 8.62 1.34 1.29
C ILE A 71 9.00 0.76 2.65
N ALA A 72 10.12 1.21 3.24
CA ALA A 72 10.57 0.77 4.56
C ALA A 72 9.55 1.12 5.66
N LEU A 73 8.94 2.31 5.60
CA LEU A 73 7.89 2.74 6.52
C LEU A 73 6.67 1.82 6.47
N TYR A 74 6.12 1.56 5.28
CA TYR A 74 4.96 0.68 5.13
C TYR A 74 5.29 -0.78 5.45
N ARG A 75 6.52 -1.24 5.18
CA ARG A 75 6.99 -2.54 5.64
C ARG A 75 6.94 -2.64 7.17
N ALA A 76 7.39 -1.62 7.88
CA ALA A 76 7.34 -1.59 9.35
C ALA A 76 5.88 -1.62 9.87
N TYR A 77 4.95 -0.90 9.22
CA TYR A 77 3.54 -0.96 9.57
C TYR A 77 2.94 -2.36 9.38
N ILE A 78 3.25 -3.02 8.27
CA ILE A 78 2.79 -4.40 8.01
C ILE A 78 3.34 -5.37 9.05
N LEU A 79 4.64 -5.29 9.36
CA LEU A 79 5.25 -6.14 10.38
C LEU A 79 4.59 -5.95 11.75
N LYS A 80 4.35 -4.69 12.15
CA LYS A 80 3.63 -4.40 13.39
C LYS A 80 2.22 -5.00 13.39
N MET A 81 1.49 -4.91 12.29
CA MET A 81 0.15 -5.51 12.19
C MET A 81 0.19 -7.04 12.35
N LEU A 82 1.22 -7.71 11.81
CA LEU A 82 1.41 -9.15 12.00
C LEU A 82 1.67 -9.48 13.48
N ASP A 83 2.56 -8.74 14.14
CA ASP A 83 2.84 -8.90 15.57
C ASP A 83 1.57 -8.72 16.41
N ASP A 84 0.76 -7.70 16.10
CA ASP A 84 -0.50 -7.41 16.80
C ASP A 84 -1.54 -8.54 16.57
N MET A 85 -1.59 -9.13 15.37
CA MET A 85 -2.46 -10.28 15.06
C MET A 85 -2.02 -11.55 15.80
N ASP A 86 -0.72 -11.81 15.85
CA ASP A 86 -0.17 -12.94 16.60
C ASP A 86 -0.46 -12.78 18.10
N ALA A 87 -0.26 -11.59 18.66
CA ALA A 87 -0.58 -11.31 20.06
C ALA A 87 -2.07 -11.55 20.37
N LEU A 88 -2.97 -11.13 19.48
CA LEU A 88 -4.41 -11.37 19.59
C LEU A 88 -4.74 -12.87 19.59
N SER A 89 -4.16 -13.63 18.65
CA SER A 89 -4.33 -15.08 18.56
C SER A 89 -3.88 -15.81 19.84
N HIS A 90 -2.73 -15.40 20.40
CA HIS A 90 -2.25 -15.95 21.67
C HIS A 90 -3.18 -15.60 22.84
N SER A 91 -3.74 -14.38 22.87
CA SER A 91 -4.73 -13.99 23.89
C SER A 91 -5.95 -14.88 23.83
N TRP A 92 -6.57 -15.03 22.66
CA TRP A 92 -7.76 -15.87 22.47
C TRP A 92 -7.50 -17.33 22.84
N SER A 93 -6.32 -17.86 22.50
CA SER A 93 -5.95 -19.24 22.85
C SER A 93 -5.86 -19.44 24.38
N LYS A 94 -5.33 -18.45 25.11
CA LYS A 94 -5.29 -18.47 26.57
C LYS A 94 -6.69 -18.38 27.17
N ASP A 95 -7.51 -17.46 26.67
CA ASP A 95 -8.87 -17.23 27.17
C ASP A 95 -9.72 -18.50 27.01
N ILE A 96 -9.71 -19.10 25.81
CA ILE A 96 -10.38 -20.39 25.52
C ILE A 96 -9.88 -21.51 26.44
N SER A 97 -8.57 -21.57 26.69
CA SER A 97 -7.98 -22.60 27.58
C SER A 97 -8.31 -22.37 29.06
N SER A 98 -8.55 -21.11 29.46
CA SER A 98 -8.86 -20.72 30.83
C SER A 98 -10.35 -20.83 31.17
N GLU A 99 -11.25 -20.63 30.20
CA GLU A 99 -12.70 -20.74 30.38
C GLU A 99 -13.21 -22.17 30.09
N ASN A 100 -12.54 -22.95 29.22
CA ASN A 100 -12.94 -24.32 28.92
C ASN A 100 -12.00 -25.36 29.55
N GLY A 101 -12.10 -25.52 30.88
CA GLY A 101 -11.64 -26.72 31.59
C GLY A 101 -12.37 -28.01 31.18
N VAL A 102 -12.82 -28.13 29.93
CA VAL A 102 -13.36 -29.34 29.33
C VAL A 102 -12.51 -29.65 28.08
N PRO A 103 -11.75 -30.75 28.08
CA PRO A 103 -10.93 -31.11 26.93
C PRO A 103 -11.85 -31.44 25.74
N LEU A 104 -11.55 -30.85 24.58
CA LEU A 104 -12.08 -31.30 23.30
C LEU A 104 -11.57 -32.72 23.06
N ILE A 105 -12.44 -33.70 23.35
CA ILE A 105 -12.15 -35.12 23.16
C ILE A 105 -11.92 -35.34 21.66
N SER A 106 -10.73 -35.86 21.34
CA SER A 106 -10.39 -36.34 19.99
C SER A 106 -11.37 -37.46 19.62
N ALA A 107 -12.28 -37.19 18.69
CA ALA A 107 -13.07 -38.24 18.06
C ALA A 107 -12.14 -39.04 17.13
N THR A 108 -11.66 -40.18 17.62
CA THR A 108 -11.00 -41.19 16.80
C THR A 108 -12.06 -41.82 15.91
N VAL A 109 -11.83 -41.83 14.60
CA VAL A 109 -12.58 -42.62 13.62
C VAL A 109 -11.94 -43.99 13.50
#